data_AF-A0A7W0ZCA2-F1
#
_entry.id   AF-A0A7W0ZCA2-F1
#
_cell.length_a   1.000
_cell.length_b   1.000
_cell.length_c   1.000
_cell.angle_alpha   90.00
_cell.angle_beta   90.00
_cell.angle_gamma   90.00
#
_symmetry.space_group_name_H-M   'P 1'
#
loop_
_entity.id
_entity.type
_entity.pdbx_description
1 polymer ?
#
loop_
_entity_poly.entity_id
_entity_poly.type
_entity_poly.pdbx_seq_one_letter_code
_entity_poly.pdbx_strand_id
1 'polypeptide(L)'
;MHEAYGELKERLAEIHDLQKAGGLLAWDQQVKMPAGGGRVRAEQLATLGRIAHEAFTSDEIGRLLERLGPWGESQPYDSDEASLVRVARHDWEKARQVPSELRAAMARASSLALPVWAEARRTSDYGLFRPHLETNLALRRRYVECFDDYDEPYDVLLDDFERGMTAAEVRIVFERLKQEQIPLVADAARNGDRPARDRHFPIDRQHDFELRVLERFGFEAGSWRLDPTVHPFASSIGINDIRLTTRYHETNLDGLFASMHECGHGLYEHGVSPDLERTLLARGTSLGLHESQSRLWENLVGRSLPFWRFFYPLLQEHFPEALGDVDLDEWFASVNWVHPSFIRVEADEATYNLHVILRFELEQELLSGDVGLDELPEVWNDRMQRYLG
;
A
#
# COMPACT_ATOMS: atom_id res chain seq x y z
N MET A 1 -30.00 -21.91 9.19
CA MET A 1 -28.56 -21.77 8.91
C MET A 1 -28.34 -21.21 7.51
N HIS A 2 -28.72 -21.93 6.45
CA HIS A 2 -28.64 -21.44 5.07
C HIS A 2 -29.28 -20.06 4.86
N GLU A 3 -30.48 -19.81 5.42
CA GLU A 3 -31.15 -18.51 5.33
C GLU A 3 -30.37 -17.38 6.02
N ALA A 4 -29.86 -17.61 7.23
CA ALA A 4 -29.08 -16.61 7.98
C ALA A 4 -27.75 -16.30 7.29
N TYR A 5 -27.09 -17.32 6.72
CA TYR A 5 -25.87 -17.13 5.96
C TYR A 5 -26.13 -16.35 4.67
N GLY A 6 -27.21 -16.69 3.96
CA GLY A 6 -27.66 -15.95 2.78
C GLY A 6 -27.91 -14.47 3.08
N GLU A 7 -28.61 -14.18 4.18
CA GLU A 7 -28.86 -12.80 4.62
C GLU A 7 -27.56 -12.05 4.98
N LEU A 8 -26.64 -12.69 5.73
CA LEU A 8 -25.35 -12.08 6.03
C LEU A 8 -24.58 -11.77 4.73
N LYS A 9 -24.50 -12.73 3.81
CA LYS A 9 -23.78 -12.57 2.54
C LYS A 9 -24.37 -11.43 1.70
N GLU A 10 -25.70 -11.32 1.62
CA GLU A 10 -26.37 -10.24 0.89
C GLU A 10 -26.05 -8.86 1.48
N ARG A 11 -26.11 -8.72 2.81
CA ARG A 11 -25.76 -7.45 3.48
C ARG A 11 -24.29 -7.08 3.30
N LEU A 12 -23.38 -8.05 3.42
CA LEU A 12 -21.96 -7.82 3.19
C LEU A 12 -21.67 -7.43 1.74
N ALA A 13 -22.43 -7.97 0.77
CA ALA A 13 -22.33 -7.59 -0.63
C ALA A 13 -22.72 -6.12 -0.86
N GLU A 14 -23.80 -5.63 -0.26
CA GLU A 14 -24.19 -4.21 -0.35
C GLU A 14 -23.11 -3.28 0.24
N ILE A 15 -22.55 -3.66 1.38
CA ILE A 15 -21.46 -2.90 2.02
C ILE A 15 -20.22 -2.89 1.12
N HIS A 16 -19.87 -4.03 0.52
CA HIS A 16 -18.77 -4.15 -0.41
C HIS A 16 -18.97 -3.29 -1.66
N ASP A 17 -20.18 -3.27 -2.23
CA ASP A 17 -20.51 -2.46 -3.40
C ASP A 17 -20.34 -0.96 -3.10
N LEU A 18 -20.76 -0.50 -1.92
CA LEU A 18 -20.55 0.88 -1.47
C LEU A 18 -19.07 1.23 -1.34
N GLN A 19 -18.26 0.29 -0.81
CA GLN A 19 -16.81 0.46 -0.68
C GLN A 19 -16.13 0.52 -2.05
N LYS A 20 -16.47 -0.38 -2.98
CA LYS A 20 -15.93 -0.40 -4.35
C LYS A 20 -16.35 0.84 -5.13
N ALA A 21 -17.58 1.32 -4.96
CA ALA A 21 -18.02 2.61 -5.52
C ALA A 21 -17.21 3.79 -4.96
N GLY A 22 -16.91 3.78 -3.65
CA GLY A 22 -15.99 4.73 -3.03
C GLY A 22 -14.58 4.65 -3.62
N GLY A 23 -14.05 3.44 -3.82
CA GLY A 23 -12.77 3.19 -4.47
C GLY A 23 -12.71 3.76 -5.90
N LEU A 24 -13.78 3.60 -6.68
CA LEU A 24 -13.89 4.19 -8.01
C LEU A 24 -13.84 5.73 -7.98
N LEU A 25 -14.57 6.35 -7.04
CA LEU A 25 -14.53 7.80 -6.85
C LEU A 25 -13.14 8.29 -6.42
N ALA A 26 -12.42 7.51 -5.61
CA ALA A 26 -11.05 7.82 -5.20
C ALA A 26 -10.06 7.68 -6.37
N TRP A 27 -10.21 6.65 -7.21
CA TRP A 27 -9.44 6.51 -8.44
C TRP A 27 -9.70 7.69 -9.39
N ASP A 28 -10.97 8.03 -9.64
CA ASP A 28 -11.33 9.14 -10.53
C ASP A 28 -10.73 10.46 -10.04
N GLN A 29 -10.74 10.69 -8.72
CA GLN A 29 -10.17 11.88 -8.08
C GLN A 29 -8.68 12.07 -8.42
N GLN A 30 -7.95 10.98 -8.60
CA GLN A 30 -6.50 10.98 -8.81
C GLN A 30 -6.09 10.88 -10.29
N VAL A 31 -7.05 10.66 -11.19
CA VAL A 31 -6.75 10.36 -12.60
C VAL A 31 -7.49 11.27 -13.58
N LYS A 32 -8.82 11.42 -13.45
CA LYS A 32 -9.65 12.12 -14.46
C LYS A 32 -10.45 13.31 -13.92
N MET A 33 -10.63 13.42 -12.60
CA MET A 33 -11.48 14.44 -12.00
C MET A 33 -10.95 15.86 -12.26
N PRO A 34 -11.80 16.81 -12.69
CA PRO A 34 -11.43 18.22 -12.76
C PRO A 34 -11.03 18.79 -11.39
N ALA A 35 -10.03 19.69 -11.37
CA ALA A 35 -9.47 20.25 -10.13
C ALA A 35 -10.51 20.92 -9.21
N GLY A 36 -11.56 21.53 -9.78
CA GLY A 36 -12.64 22.16 -9.01
C GLY A 36 -13.61 21.19 -8.30
N GLY A 37 -13.53 19.89 -8.59
CA GLY A 37 -14.46 18.87 -8.07
C GLY A 37 -14.18 18.43 -6.63
N GLY A 38 -12.99 18.73 -6.09
CA GLY A 38 -12.51 18.15 -4.82
C GLY A 38 -13.44 18.32 -3.63
N ARG A 39 -14.07 19.49 -3.47
CA ARG A 39 -14.96 19.77 -2.32
C ARG A 39 -16.16 18.83 -2.27
N VAL A 40 -16.85 18.65 -3.39
CA VAL A 40 -18.04 17.77 -3.44
C VAL A 40 -17.63 16.30 -3.46
N ARG A 41 -16.51 15.96 -4.10
CA ARG A 41 -15.96 14.60 -4.07
C ARG A 41 -15.67 14.12 -2.65
N ALA A 42 -15.11 14.97 -1.80
CA ALA A 42 -14.88 14.65 -0.39
C ALA A 42 -16.18 14.32 0.36
N GLU A 43 -17.26 15.08 0.13
CA GLU A 43 -18.58 14.81 0.73
C GLU A 43 -19.19 13.48 0.21
N GLN A 44 -19.02 13.17 -1.07
CA GLN A 44 -19.47 11.90 -1.65
C GLN A 44 -18.77 10.70 -0.99
N LEU A 45 -17.44 10.75 -0.90
CA LEU A 45 -16.63 9.71 -0.26
C LEU A 45 -16.98 9.56 1.23
N ALA A 46 -17.14 10.69 1.95
CA ALA A 46 -17.54 10.69 3.35
C ALA A 46 -18.94 10.08 3.54
N THR A 47 -19.89 10.38 2.65
CA THR A 47 -21.24 9.82 2.69
C THR A 47 -21.23 8.32 2.47
N LEU A 48 -20.53 7.83 1.43
CA LEU A 48 -20.43 6.40 1.15
C LEU A 48 -19.75 5.65 2.29
N GLY A 49 -18.62 6.16 2.79
CA GLY A 49 -17.90 5.57 3.92
C GLY A 49 -18.75 5.50 5.18
N ARG A 50 -19.52 6.55 5.49
CA ARG A 50 -20.45 6.57 6.63
C ARG A 50 -21.55 5.52 6.48
N ILE A 51 -22.22 5.45 5.32
CA ILE A 51 -23.29 4.48 5.08
C ILE A 51 -22.76 3.04 5.19
N ALA A 52 -21.63 2.75 4.56
CA ALA A 52 -21.00 1.43 4.63
C ALA A 52 -20.63 1.06 6.07
N HIS A 53 -20.08 2.00 6.84
CA HIS A 53 -19.70 1.77 8.24
C HIS A 53 -20.91 1.56 9.16
N GLU A 54 -21.96 2.38 9.04
CA GLU A 54 -23.20 2.25 9.81
C GLU A 54 -23.90 0.91 9.51
N ALA A 55 -23.95 0.51 8.23
CA ALA A 55 -24.51 -0.77 7.82
C ALA A 55 -23.70 -1.95 8.39
N PHE A 56 -22.37 -1.89 8.27
CA PHE A 56 -21.48 -2.94 8.77
C PHE A 56 -21.57 -3.10 10.29
N THR A 57 -21.53 -2.00 11.05
CA THR A 57 -21.54 -2.04 12.52
C THR A 57 -22.92 -2.22 13.15
N SER A 58 -23.97 -2.42 12.34
CA SER A 58 -25.34 -2.56 12.80
C SER A 58 -25.55 -3.76 13.74
N ASP A 59 -26.56 -3.65 14.61
CA ASP A 59 -26.96 -4.75 15.51
C ASP A 59 -27.46 -5.98 14.75
N GLU A 60 -27.94 -5.80 13.51
CA GLU A 60 -28.38 -6.90 12.67
C GLU A 60 -27.21 -7.78 12.23
N ILE A 61 -26.11 -7.17 11.76
CA ILE A 61 -24.87 -7.91 11.43
C ILE A 61 -24.37 -8.67 12.67
N GLY A 62 -24.36 -8.03 13.84
CA GLY A 62 -23.99 -8.69 15.10
C GLY A 62 -24.86 -9.92 15.41
N ARG A 63 -26.19 -9.78 15.33
CA ARG A 63 -27.13 -10.89 15.56
C ARG A 63 -26.95 -12.04 14.56
N LEU A 64 -26.70 -11.73 13.29
CA LEU A 64 -26.42 -12.75 12.27
C LEU A 64 -25.11 -13.48 12.56
N LEU A 65 -24.04 -12.74 12.90
CA LEU A 65 -22.75 -13.32 13.24
C LEU A 65 -22.86 -14.24 14.47
N GLU A 66 -23.48 -13.78 15.56
CA GLU A 66 -23.76 -14.57 16.77
C GLU A 66 -24.49 -15.88 16.43
N ARG A 67 -25.55 -15.80 15.63
CA ARG A 67 -26.33 -16.97 15.20
C ARG A 67 -25.51 -17.93 14.34
N LEU A 68 -24.58 -17.42 13.52
CA LEU A 68 -23.74 -18.21 12.62
C LEU A 68 -22.49 -18.76 13.30
N GLY A 69 -22.06 -18.21 14.43
CA GLY A 69 -20.81 -18.57 15.13
C GLY A 69 -20.63 -20.08 15.34
N PRO A 70 -21.55 -20.75 16.08
CA PRO A 70 -21.43 -22.19 16.35
C PRO A 70 -21.43 -23.06 15.09
N TRP A 71 -22.10 -22.62 14.02
CA TRP A 71 -22.11 -23.34 12.75
C TRP A 71 -20.82 -23.14 11.96
N GLY A 72 -20.29 -21.91 11.94
CA GLY A 72 -19.01 -21.61 11.31
C GLY A 72 -17.86 -22.39 11.96
N GLU A 73 -17.88 -22.52 13.29
CA GLU A 73 -16.92 -23.34 14.05
C GLU A 73 -17.05 -24.85 13.75
N SER A 74 -18.24 -25.33 13.36
CA SER A 74 -18.46 -26.73 13.03
C SER A 74 -18.11 -27.09 11.58
N GLN A 75 -17.79 -26.11 10.74
CA GLN A 75 -17.38 -26.33 9.35
C GLN A 75 -15.87 -26.56 9.26
N PRO A 76 -15.37 -27.17 8.16
CA PRO A 76 -13.94 -27.19 7.86
C PRO A 76 -13.34 -25.78 7.87
N TYR A 77 -12.12 -25.64 8.37
CA TYR A 77 -11.46 -24.34 8.49
C TYR A 77 -11.29 -23.62 7.15
N ASP A 78 -11.08 -24.40 6.09
CA ASP A 78 -10.88 -24.01 4.69
C ASP A 78 -12.20 -23.81 3.91
N SER A 79 -13.37 -23.90 4.56
CA SER A 79 -14.62 -23.47 3.94
C SER A 79 -14.64 -21.95 3.75
N ASP A 80 -15.01 -21.50 2.55
CA ASP A 80 -15.18 -20.08 2.24
C ASP A 80 -16.29 -19.45 3.09
N GLU A 81 -17.39 -20.17 3.31
CA GLU A 81 -18.49 -19.68 4.14
C GLU A 81 -18.07 -19.53 5.61
N ALA A 82 -17.34 -20.50 6.15
CA ALA A 82 -16.81 -20.43 7.50
C ALA A 82 -15.79 -19.29 7.65
N SER A 83 -14.94 -19.11 6.63
CA SER A 83 -13.96 -18.03 6.56
C SER A 83 -14.63 -16.66 6.48
N LEU A 84 -15.70 -16.52 5.70
CA LEU A 84 -16.47 -15.27 5.60
C LEU A 84 -17.06 -14.89 6.96
N VAL A 85 -17.68 -15.83 7.67
CA VAL A 85 -18.22 -15.58 9.01
C VAL A 85 -17.11 -15.20 9.99
N ARG A 86 -15.97 -15.89 9.97
CA ARG A 86 -14.83 -15.64 10.87
C ARG A 86 -14.17 -14.27 10.62
N VAL A 87 -13.97 -13.91 9.36
CA VAL A 87 -13.40 -12.61 8.96
C VAL A 87 -14.39 -11.48 9.25
N ALA A 88 -15.66 -11.64 8.88
CA ALA A 88 -16.70 -10.65 9.16
C ALA A 88 -16.88 -10.41 10.66
N ARG A 89 -16.82 -11.46 11.48
CA ARG A 89 -16.87 -11.35 12.94
C ARG A 89 -15.73 -10.50 13.49
N HIS A 90 -14.50 -10.86 13.14
CA HIS A 90 -13.31 -10.15 13.58
C HIS A 90 -13.38 -8.65 13.22
N ASP A 91 -13.65 -8.37 11.94
CA ASP A 91 -13.69 -7.01 11.43
C ASP A 91 -14.85 -6.22 12.08
N TRP A 92 -15.99 -6.87 12.35
CA TRP A 92 -17.14 -6.26 13.02
C TRP A 92 -16.87 -5.94 14.50
N GLU A 93 -16.28 -6.89 15.24
CA GLU A 93 -15.92 -6.71 16.65
C GLU A 93 -14.94 -5.54 16.80
N LYS A 94 -13.88 -5.52 15.97
CA LYS A 94 -12.91 -4.42 15.92
C LYS A 94 -13.58 -3.09 15.53
N ALA A 95 -14.48 -3.12 14.55
CA ALA A 95 -15.19 -1.94 14.09
C ALA A 95 -16.06 -1.32 15.21
N ARG A 96 -16.72 -2.17 16.01
CA ARG A 96 -17.71 -1.75 17.00
C ARG A 96 -17.12 -1.30 18.35
N GLN A 97 -15.91 -1.75 18.70
CA GLN A 97 -15.24 -1.31 19.93
C GLN A 97 -14.86 0.18 19.91
N VAL A 98 -14.67 0.76 18.73
CA VAL A 98 -14.24 2.16 18.60
C VAL A 98 -15.45 3.09 18.51
N PRO A 99 -15.60 4.07 19.43
CA PRO A 99 -16.73 5.00 19.41
C PRO A 99 -16.84 5.79 18.11
N SER A 100 -18.07 5.99 17.61
CA SER A 100 -18.32 6.75 16.37
C SER A 100 -17.77 8.19 16.44
N GLU A 101 -17.81 8.83 17.61
CA GLU A 101 -17.24 10.15 17.83
C GLU A 101 -15.71 10.17 17.67
N LEU A 102 -15.02 9.13 18.14
CA LEU A 102 -13.57 8.99 17.98
C LEU A 102 -13.22 8.78 16.51
N ARG A 103 -13.92 7.88 15.81
CA ARG A 103 -13.73 7.67 14.37
C ARG A 103 -13.91 8.97 13.58
N ALA A 104 -14.98 9.71 13.86
CA ALA A 104 -15.25 11.01 13.23
C ALA A 104 -14.14 12.04 13.54
N ALA A 105 -13.65 12.09 14.77
CA ALA A 105 -12.55 12.97 15.16
C ALA A 105 -11.26 12.63 14.41
N MET A 106 -10.92 11.35 14.26
CA MET A 106 -9.75 10.90 13.49
C MET A 106 -9.86 11.28 12.01
N ALA A 107 -11.00 11.00 11.38
CA ALA A 107 -11.23 11.36 9.98
C ALA A 107 -11.11 12.88 9.75
N ARG A 108 -11.67 13.68 10.66
CA ARG A 108 -11.58 15.15 10.62
C ARG A 108 -10.14 15.62 10.80
N ALA A 109 -9.42 15.08 11.78
CA ALA A 109 -8.03 15.45 12.05
C ALA A 109 -7.11 15.15 10.86
N SER A 110 -7.23 13.97 10.25
CA SER A 110 -6.48 13.61 9.03
C SER A 110 -6.80 14.54 7.85
N SER A 111 -8.08 14.85 7.63
CA SER A 111 -8.51 15.73 6.53
C SER A 111 -7.98 17.17 6.68
N LEU A 112 -7.96 17.69 7.91
CA LEU A 112 -7.37 19.01 8.20
C LEU A 112 -5.84 19.02 8.12
N ALA A 113 -5.20 17.90 8.46
CA ALA A 113 -3.74 17.77 8.46
C ALA A 113 -3.15 17.68 7.05
N LEU A 114 -3.83 17.03 6.10
CA LEU A 114 -3.31 16.78 4.76
C LEU A 114 -2.89 18.04 3.96
N PRO A 115 -3.72 19.10 3.82
CA PRO A 115 -3.30 20.30 3.11
C PRO A 115 -2.17 21.04 3.82
N VAL A 116 -2.14 21.00 5.16
CA VAL A 116 -1.07 21.60 5.97
C VAL A 116 0.23 20.83 5.79
N TRP A 117 0.19 19.50 5.76
CA TRP A 117 1.33 18.65 5.42
C TRP A 117 1.89 18.94 4.03
N ALA A 118 1.02 19.09 3.04
CA ALA A 118 1.45 19.36 1.66
C ALA A 118 2.20 20.69 1.58
N GLU A 119 1.70 21.72 2.27
CA GLU A 119 2.38 23.01 2.37
C GLU A 119 3.69 22.91 3.17
N ALA A 120 3.66 22.31 4.36
CA ALA A 120 4.83 22.10 5.22
C ALA A 120 5.97 21.37 4.49
N ARG A 121 5.64 20.34 3.71
CA ARG A 121 6.60 19.61 2.88
C ARG A 121 7.19 20.51 1.80
N ARG A 122 6.35 21.33 1.14
CA ARG A 122 6.77 22.26 0.07
C ARG A 122 7.68 23.36 0.61
N THR A 123 7.44 23.83 1.83
CA THR A 123 8.21 24.91 2.48
C THR A 123 9.31 24.41 3.41
N SER A 124 9.44 23.09 3.59
CA SER A 124 10.37 22.47 4.55
C SER A 124 10.16 22.96 6.00
N ASP A 125 8.89 23.16 6.39
CA ASP A 125 8.50 23.70 7.70
C ASP A 125 7.80 22.63 8.56
N TYR A 126 8.57 21.89 9.35
CA TYR A 126 8.03 20.92 10.30
C TYR A 126 7.15 21.56 11.38
N GLY A 127 7.49 22.79 11.80
CA GLY A 127 6.76 23.52 12.83
C GLY A 127 5.31 23.79 12.45
N LEU A 128 5.07 24.02 11.15
CA LEU A 128 3.72 24.14 10.59
C LEU A 128 2.88 22.86 10.75
N PHE A 129 3.50 21.68 10.58
CA PHE A 129 2.80 20.39 10.64
C PHE A 129 2.69 19.81 12.06
N ARG A 130 3.64 20.11 12.95
CA ARG A 130 3.74 19.52 14.29
C ARG A 130 2.42 19.53 15.10
N PRO A 131 1.65 20.63 15.20
CA PRO A 131 0.40 20.64 15.97
C PRO A 131 -0.66 19.67 15.42
N HIS A 132 -0.67 19.46 14.11
CA HIS A 132 -1.57 18.50 13.46
C HIS A 132 -1.13 17.06 13.71
N LEU A 133 0.18 16.80 13.69
CA LEU A 133 0.74 15.50 14.04
C LEU A 133 0.46 15.14 15.50
N GLU A 134 0.59 16.09 16.42
CA GLU A 134 0.26 15.94 17.84
C GLU A 134 -1.21 15.53 18.03
N THR A 135 -2.13 16.23 17.36
CA THR A 135 -3.55 15.90 17.39
C THR A 135 -3.81 14.48 16.87
N ASN A 136 -3.18 14.10 15.76
CA ASN A 136 -3.34 12.76 15.19
C ASN A 136 -2.77 11.67 16.10
N LEU A 137 -1.58 11.87 16.66
CA LEU A 137 -0.95 10.92 17.59
C LEU A 137 -1.80 10.73 18.85
N ALA A 138 -2.33 11.81 19.44
CA ALA A 138 -3.21 11.74 20.60
C ALA A 138 -4.49 10.95 20.28
N LEU A 139 -5.08 11.14 19.10
CA LEU A 139 -6.24 10.37 18.67
C LEU A 139 -5.92 8.90 18.39
N ARG A 140 -4.71 8.59 17.90
CA ARG A 140 -4.27 7.19 17.74
C ARG A 140 -4.02 6.48 19.07
N ARG A 141 -3.48 7.16 20.07
CA ARG A 141 -3.41 6.61 21.43
C ARG A 141 -4.80 6.27 21.98
N ARG A 142 -5.77 7.17 21.81
CA ARG A 142 -7.19 6.89 22.16
C ARG A 142 -7.81 5.73 21.38
N TYR A 143 -7.40 5.53 20.12
CA TYR A 143 -7.84 4.38 19.34
C TYR A 143 -7.28 3.09 19.94
N VAL A 144 -5.99 3.07 20.29
CA VAL A 144 -5.35 1.93 20.94
C VAL A 144 -6.01 1.59 22.29
N GLU A 145 -6.37 2.60 23.08
CA GLU A 145 -7.11 2.45 24.35
C GLU A 145 -8.50 1.79 24.20
N CYS A 146 -9.02 1.62 22.98
CA CYS A 146 -10.28 0.91 22.75
C CYS A 146 -10.13 -0.62 22.81
N PHE A 147 -8.90 -1.14 22.92
CA PHE A 147 -8.57 -2.56 22.79
C PHE A 147 -7.67 -3.02 23.95
N ASP A 148 -8.10 -4.06 24.66
CA ASP A 148 -7.38 -4.60 25.83
C ASP A 148 -6.68 -5.96 25.56
N ASP A 149 -6.95 -6.59 24.42
CA ASP A 149 -6.55 -7.98 24.10
C ASP A 149 -5.25 -8.09 23.28
N TYR A 150 -4.30 -7.16 23.46
CA TYR A 150 -3.03 -7.11 22.71
C TYR A 150 -1.82 -7.05 23.64
N ASP A 151 -0.71 -7.67 23.24
CA ASP A 151 0.53 -7.73 24.03
C ASP A 151 1.23 -6.37 24.12
N GLU A 152 1.31 -5.63 23.01
CA GLU A 152 1.86 -4.28 22.95
C GLU A 152 0.86 -3.27 22.31
N PRO A 153 0.86 -1.99 22.75
CA PRO A 153 0.02 -0.95 22.16
C PRO A 153 0.12 -0.83 20.62
N TYR A 154 1.30 -1.09 20.06
CA TYR A 154 1.53 -1.00 18.62
C TYR A 154 0.86 -2.15 17.85
N ASP A 155 0.66 -3.31 18.48
CA ASP A 155 0.06 -4.48 17.84
C ASP A 155 -1.39 -4.21 17.42
N VAL A 156 -2.10 -3.36 18.17
CA VAL A 156 -3.45 -2.89 17.80
C VAL A 156 -3.46 -2.21 16.42
N LEU A 157 -2.46 -1.36 16.18
CA LEU A 157 -2.31 -0.60 14.94
C LEU A 157 -1.79 -1.49 13.82
N LEU A 158 -0.86 -2.40 14.12
CA LEU A 158 -0.31 -3.34 13.14
C LEU A 158 -1.38 -4.30 12.62
N ASP A 159 -2.25 -4.77 13.50
CA ASP A 159 -3.35 -5.69 13.17
C ASP A 159 -4.42 -5.06 12.24
N ASP A 160 -4.47 -3.72 12.11
CA ASP A 160 -5.30 -3.07 11.07
C ASP A 160 -4.81 -3.38 9.64
N PHE A 161 -3.56 -3.80 9.49
CA PHE A 161 -2.90 -4.01 8.19
C PHE A 161 -2.40 -5.45 7.99
N GLU A 162 -1.91 -6.07 9.05
CA GLU A 162 -1.28 -7.39 9.04
C GLU A 162 -1.83 -8.24 10.20
N ARG A 163 -3.04 -8.76 10.01
CA ARG A 163 -3.77 -9.50 11.05
C ARG A 163 -2.93 -10.62 11.66
N GLY A 164 -2.78 -10.59 12.98
CA GLY A 164 -2.04 -11.60 13.75
C GLY A 164 -0.51 -11.45 13.73
N MET A 165 0.05 -10.46 13.04
CA MET A 165 1.47 -10.11 13.16
C MET A 165 1.70 -9.27 14.41
N THR A 166 2.79 -9.52 15.12
CA THR A 166 3.18 -8.74 16.30
C THR A 166 4.42 -7.89 16.07
N ALA A 167 4.55 -6.79 16.80
CA ALA A 167 5.75 -5.95 16.80
C ALA A 167 6.99 -6.74 17.23
N ALA A 168 6.85 -7.73 18.11
CA ALA A 168 7.93 -8.63 18.51
C ALA A 168 8.47 -9.45 17.32
N GLU A 169 7.60 -10.04 16.50
CA GLU A 169 7.99 -10.78 15.30
C GLU A 169 8.62 -9.87 14.25
N VAL A 170 8.06 -8.68 14.03
CA VAL A 170 8.61 -7.67 13.11
C VAL A 170 10.03 -7.28 13.53
N ARG A 171 10.27 -7.05 14.84
CA ARG A 171 11.61 -6.73 15.36
C ARG A 171 12.63 -7.82 15.07
N ILE A 172 12.25 -9.10 15.16
CA ILE A 172 13.16 -10.23 14.85
C ILE A 172 13.58 -10.18 13.38
N VAL A 173 12.63 -9.96 12.46
CA VAL A 173 12.92 -9.85 11.02
C VAL A 173 13.81 -8.64 10.75
N PHE A 174 13.46 -7.48 11.31
CA PHE A 174 14.18 -6.23 11.09
C PHE A 174 15.59 -6.23 11.65
N GLU A 175 15.83 -6.85 12.80
CA GLU A 175 17.16 -6.97 13.37
C GLU A 175 18.09 -7.79 12.46
N ARG A 176 17.58 -8.89 11.90
CA ARG A 176 18.32 -9.68 10.90
C ARG A 176 18.61 -8.87 9.64
N LEU A 177 17.63 -8.10 9.14
CA LEU A 177 17.83 -7.27 7.96
C LEU A 177 18.88 -6.17 8.20
N LYS A 178 18.83 -5.48 9.35
CA LYS A 178 19.81 -4.45 9.71
C LYS A 178 21.25 -4.99 9.72
N GLN A 179 21.44 -6.17 10.33
CA GLN A 179 22.77 -6.80 10.45
C GLN A 179 23.43 -7.06 9.10
N GLU A 180 22.66 -7.38 8.07
CA GLU A 180 23.17 -7.70 6.73
C GLU A 180 23.15 -6.48 5.78
N GLN A 181 22.06 -5.71 5.79
CA GLN A 181 21.87 -4.62 4.82
C GLN A 181 22.69 -3.38 5.15
N ILE A 182 22.89 -3.00 6.41
CA ILE A 182 23.68 -1.81 6.74
C ILE A 182 25.14 -1.95 6.24
N PRO A 183 25.85 -3.07 6.50
CA PRO A 183 27.18 -3.27 5.93
C PRO A 183 27.20 -3.32 4.41
N LEU A 184 26.21 -3.98 3.78
CA LEU A 184 26.09 -4.06 2.32
C LEU A 184 25.94 -2.67 1.69
N VAL A 185 25.05 -1.85 2.24
CA VAL A 185 24.77 -0.49 1.75
C VAL A 185 26.01 0.41 1.93
N ALA A 186 26.69 0.31 3.08
CA ALA A 186 27.93 1.04 3.33
C ALA A 186 29.07 0.63 2.39
N ASP A 187 29.13 -0.65 2.00
CA ASP A 187 30.09 -1.13 1.01
C ASP A 187 29.77 -0.64 -0.40
N ALA A 188 28.50 -0.78 -0.83
CA ALA A 188 28.02 -0.30 -2.12
C ALA A 188 28.24 1.21 -2.29
N ALA A 189 28.00 2.00 -1.24
CA ALA A 189 28.23 3.45 -1.28
C ALA A 189 29.71 3.83 -1.44
N ARG A 190 30.66 3.00 -0.98
CA ARG A 190 32.10 3.25 -1.07
C ARG A 190 32.74 2.70 -2.34
N ASN A 191 32.30 1.52 -2.75
CA ASN A 191 32.98 0.70 -3.75
C ASN A 191 32.13 0.41 -4.99
N GLY A 192 30.85 0.77 -4.99
CA GLY A 192 29.94 0.50 -6.11
C GLY A 192 30.19 1.40 -7.31
N ASP A 193 30.26 0.79 -8.49
CA ASP A 193 30.32 1.53 -9.74
C ASP A 193 29.00 2.27 -9.99
N ARG A 194 29.09 3.55 -10.37
CA ARG A 194 27.93 4.35 -10.71
C ARG A 194 27.59 4.18 -12.20
N PRO A 195 26.41 3.65 -12.55
CA PRO A 195 25.99 3.48 -13.93
C PRO A 195 25.69 4.82 -14.60
N ALA A 196 25.70 4.84 -15.94
CA ALA A 196 25.27 6.00 -16.71
C ALA A 196 23.77 6.30 -16.47
N ARG A 197 23.44 7.53 -16.09
CA ARG A 197 22.07 7.98 -15.81
C ARG A 197 21.69 9.20 -16.68
N ASP A 198 20.46 9.68 -16.49
CA ASP A 198 19.93 10.94 -17.04
C ASP A 198 19.89 10.96 -18.57
N ARG A 199 19.36 9.89 -19.14
CA ARG A 199 19.09 9.75 -20.57
C ARG A 199 17.66 10.20 -20.89
N HIS A 200 17.40 10.60 -22.13
CA HIS A 200 16.07 11.08 -22.52
C HIS A 200 15.16 9.93 -23.01
N PHE A 201 13.99 9.79 -22.40
CA PHE A 201 12.99 8.79 -22.74
C PHE A 201 11.63 9.48 -23.01
N PRO A 202 11.20 9.63 -24.27
CA PRO A 202 9.91 10.26 -24.58
C PRO A 202 8.73 9.54 -23.94
N ILE A 203 7.85 10.27 -23.25
CA ILE A 203 6.76 9.71 -22.43
C ILE A 203 5.83 8.78 -23.24
N ASP A 204 5.45 9.17 -24.46
CA ASP A 204 4.56 8.35 -25.30
C ASP A 204 5.17 6.97 -25.62
N ARG A 205 6.51 6.90 -25.74
CA ARG A 205 7.23 5.64 -25.95
C ARG A 205 7.37 4.83 -24.66
N GLN A 206 7.50 5.49 -23.51
CA GLN A 206 7.45 4.80 -22.21
C GLN A 206 6.10 4.12 -22.02
N HIS A 207 5.01 4.85 -22.28
CA HIS A 207 3.66 4.32 -22.18
C HIS A 207 3.45 3.09 -23.08
N ASP A 208 3.84 3.16 -24.36
CA ASP A 208 3.74 2.01 -25.28
C ASP A 208 4.57 0.82 -24.82
N PHE A 209 5.81 1.05 -24.37
CA PHE A 209 6.67 -0.02 -23.87
C PHE A 209 6.12 -0.67 -22.60
N GLU A 210 5.63 0.12 -21.65
CA GLU A 210 5.00 -0.37 -20.42
C GLU A 210 3.79 -1.24 -20.73
N LEU A 211 2.88 -0.80 -21.60
CA LEU A 211 1.72 -1.61 -21.99
C LEU A 211 2.16 -2.96 -22.56
N ARG A 212 3.17 -3.00 -23.45
CA ARG A 212 3.70 -4.26 -24.01
C ARG A 212 4.29 -5.18 -22.95
N VAL A 213 4.91 -4.63 -21.90
CA VAL A 213 5.42 -5.41 -20.76
C VAL A 213 4.25 -5.98 -19.94
N LEU A 214 3.29 -5.13 -19.54
CA LEU A 214 2.18 -5.54 -18.68
C LEU A 214 1.25 -6.55 -19.37
N GLU A 215 1.02 -6.41 -20.68
CA GLU A 215 0.27 -7.39 -21.50
C GLU A 215 0.89 -8.80 -21.45
N ARG A 216 2.19 -8.91 -21.18
CA ARG A 216 2.87 -10.22 -21.04
C ARG A 216 2.74 -10.82 -19.64
N PHE A 217 2.41 -10.03 -18.63
CA PHE A 217 2.29 -10.53 -17.25
C PHE A 217 0.99 -11.31 -17.01
N GLY A 218 -0.04 -11.09 -17.85
CA GLY A 218 -1.13 -12.06 -17.99
C GLY A 218 -2.49 -11.63 -17.48
N PHE A 219 -2.83 -10.35 -17.55
CA PHE A 219 -4.24 -9.95 -17.40
C PHE A 219 -5.10 -10.48 -18.55
N GLU A 220 -6.36 -10.81 -18.25
CA GLU A 220 -7.37 -11.00 -19.28
C GLU A 220 -7.56 -9.70 -20.11
N ALA A 221 -7.68 -9.83 -21.42
CA ALA A 221 -7.88 -8.68 -22.28
C ALA A 221 -9.19 -7.96 -21.94
N GLY A 222 -9.09 -6.67 -21.60
CA GLY A 222 -10.25 -5.84 -21.24
C GLY A 222 -10.61 -5.85 -19.75
N SER A 223 -9.88 -6.58 -18.89
CA SER A 223 -10.10 -6.57 -17.43
C SER A 223 -9.27 -5.53 -16.68
N TRP A 224 -8.44 -4.75 -17.39
CA TRP A 224 -7.52 -3.81 -16.78
C TRP A 224 -7.25 -2.58 -17.64
N ARG A 225 -6.65 -1.56 -17.03
CA ARG A 225 -6.15 -0.34 -17.69
C ARG A 225 -4.97 0.28 -16.93
N LEU A 226 -4.17 1.07 -17.65
CA LEU A 226 -3.07 1.87 -17.09
C LEU A 226 -3.32 3.36 -17.36
N ASP A 227 -3.22 4.20 -16.32
CA ASP A 227 -3.36 5.65 -16.44
C ASP A 227 -2.24 6.44 -15.74
N PRO A 228 -1.87 7.63 -16.25
CA PRO A 228 -0.96 8.52 -15.53
C PRO A 228 -1.58 9.07 -14.23
N THR A 229 -0.76 9.21 -13.20
CA THR A 229 -1.10 9.92 -11.96
C THR A 229 0.16 10.56 -11.32
N VAL A 230 -0.02 11.26 -10.19
CA VAL A 230 1.09 11.88 -9.44
C VAL A 230 1.80 10.87 -8.53
N HIS A 231 1.04 9.94 -7.93
CA HIS A 231 1.56 8.89 -7.06
C HIS A 231 0.98 7.56 -7.54
N PRO A 232 1.77 6.66 -8.14
CA PRO A 232 1.28 5.36 -8.61
C PRO A 232 0.56 4.57 -7.51
N PHE A 233 -0.49 3.86 -7.93
CA PHE A 233 -1.31 2.96 -7.13
C PHE A 233 -2.11 2.02 -8.05
N ALA A 234 -2.49 0.86 -7.50
CA ALA A 234 -3.44 -0.08 -8.07
C ALA A 234 -4.81 0.01 -7.36
N SER A 235 -5.88 -0.28 -8.08
CA SER A 235 -7.24 -0.36 -7.53
C SER A 235 -8.04 -1.45 -8.19
N SER A 236 -8.63 -2.32 -7.37
CA SER A 236 -9.58 -3.34 -7.77
C SER A 236 -11.01 -2.83 -7.53
N ILE A 237 -11.73 -2.49 -8.60
CA ILE A 237 -13.16 -2.10 -8.53
C ILE A 237 -14.06 -3.35 -8.58
N GLY A 238 -13.54 -4.41 -9.18
CA GLY A 238 -14.01 -5.80 -9.14
C GLY A 238 -12.90 -6.69 -9.67
N ILE A 239 -13.05 -8.02 -9.62
CA ILE A 239 -11.99 -8.95 -10.04
C ILE A 239 -11.57 -8.72 -11.50
N ASN A 240 -12.50 -8.23 -12.34
CA ASN A 240 -12.25 -7.89 -13.75
C ASN A 240 -12.28 -6.38 -14.06
N ASP A 241 -12.13 -5.50 -13.06
CA ASP A 241 -11.90 -4.05 -13.25
C ASP A 241 -10.69 -3.62 -12.42
N ILE A 242 -9.51 -3.91 -12.96
CA ILE A 242 -8.21 -3.61 -12.37
C ILE A 242 -7.65 -2.31 -12.96
N ARG A 243 -7.43 -1.33 -12.11
CA ARG A 243 -6.97 0.00 -12.52
C ARG A 243 -5.58 0.23 -11.97
N LEU A 244 -4.62 0.21 -12.88
CA LEU A 244 -3.23 0.51 -12.58
C LEU A 244 -2.97 1.98 -12.89
N THR A 245 -2.07 2.58 -12.15
CA THR A 245 -1.60 3.93 -12.46
C THR A 245 -0.10 4.01 -12.40
N THR A 246 0.47 4.97 -13.12
CA THR A 246 1.92 5.15 -13.21
C THR A 246 2.30 6.62 -13.31
N ARG A 247 3.59 6.91 -13.22
CA ARG A 247 4.15 8.24 -13.32
C ARG A 247 5.38 8.22 -14.22
N TYR A 248 5.37 9.09 -15.22
CA TYR A 248 6.44 9.19 -16.21
C TYR A 248 7.42 10.31 -15.87
N HIS A 249 8.68 10.10 -16.25
CA HIS A 249 9.74 11.09 -16.19
C HIS A 249 10.56 11.02 -17.47
N GLU A 250 10.81 12.15 -18.15
CA GLU A 250 11.56 12.15 -19.42
C GLU A 250 13.05 11.79 -19.26
N THR A 251 13.56 11.70 -18.03
CA THR A 251 14.99 11.50 -17.73
C THR A 251 15.32 10.10 -17.22
N ASN A 252 14.31 9.23 -17.01
CA ASN A 252 14.49 7.87 -16.53
C ASN A 252 13.35 6.96 -16.99
N LEU A 253 13.43 5.68 -16.59
CA LEU A 253 12.40 4.67 -16.83
C LEU A 253 11.83 4.12 -15.51
N ASP A 254 11.86 4.91 -14.43
CA ASP A 254 11.40 4.47 -13.11
C ASP A 254 9.88 4.16 -13.13
N GLY A 255 9.14 4.83 -14.01
CA GLY A 255 7.72 4.57 -14.28
C GLY A 255 7.43 3.13 -14.71
N LEU A 256 8.38 2.45 -15.37
CA LEU A 256 8.24 1.05 -15.75
C LEU A 256 8.16 0.14 -14.52
N PHE A 257 9.07 0.32 -13.56
CA PHE A 257 9.09 -0.48 -12.34
C PHE A 257 7.88 -0.17 -11.46
N ALA A 258 7.45 1.10 -11.40
CA ALA A 258 6.19 1.46 -10.76
C ALA A 258 5.00 0.74 -11.43
N SER A 259 4.92 0.76 -12.77
CA SER A 259 3.88 0.05 -13.52
C SER A 259 3.89 -1.47 -13.25
N MET A 260 5.07 -2.09 -13.16
CA MET A 260 5.21 -3.51 -12.79
C MET A 260 4.81 -3.79 -11.34
N HIS A 261 5.15 -2.89 -10.42
CA HIS A 261 4.78 -2.95 -9.02
C HIS A 261 3.25 -2.94 -8.87
N GLU A 262 2.59 -1.93 -9.46
CA GLU A 262 1.13 -1.85 -9.46
C GLU A 262 0.48 -3.02 -10.20
N CYS A 263 1.10 -3.52 -11.27
CA CYS A 263 0.65 -4.72 -11.96
C CYS A 263 0.66 -5.95 -11.04
N GLY A 264 1.69 -6.14 -10.22
CA GLY A 264 1.73 -7.25 -9.27
C GLY A 264 0.61 -7.20 -8.23
N HIS A 265 0.28 -6.00 -7.74
CA HIS A 265 -0.94 -5.76 -6.95
C HIS A 265 -2.21 -6.11 -7.72
N GLY A 266 -2.33 -5.65 -8.96
CA GLY A 266 -3.49 -5.93 -9.81
C GLY A 266 -3.68 -7.41 -10.13
N LEU A 267 -2.59 -8.16 -10.36
CA LEU A 267 -2.63 -9.60 -10.61
C LEU A 267 -3.07 -10.37 -9.37
N TYR A 268 -2.71 -9.92 -8.17
CA TYR A 268 -3.19 -10.54 -6.95
C TYR A 268 -4.70 -10.42 -6.83
N GLU A 269 -5.23 -9.21 -7.00
CA GLU A 269 -6.66 -8.93 -6.94
C GLU A 269 -7.43 -9.64 -8.06
N HIS A 270 -6.88 -9.69 -9.28
CA HIS A 270 -7.46 -10.41 -10.40
C HIS A 270 -7.46 -11.94 -10.21
N GLY A 271 -6.47 -12.46 -9.47
CA GLY A 271 -6.32 -13.89 -9.19
C GLY A 271 -7.26 -14.43 -8.11
N VAL A 272 -8.04 -13.58 -7.45
CA VAL A 272 -9.04 -13.98 -6.46
C VAL A 272 -10.17 -14.77 -7.13
N SER A 273 -10.68 -15.80 -6.46
CA SER A 273 -11.78 -16.62 -6.98
C SER A 273 -13.04 -15.77 -7.26
N PRO A 274 -13.63 -15.87 -8.46
CA PRO A 274 -14.90 -15.19 -8.78
C PRO A 274 -16.07 -15.55 -7.85
N ASP A 275 -16.03 -16.71 -7.18
CA ASP A 275 -17.05 -17.13 -6.23
C ASP A 275 -17.07 -16.28 -4.95
N LEU A 276 -15.97 -15.59 -4.66
CA LEU A 276 -15.81 -14.68 -3.53
C LEU A 276 -16.23 -13.24 -3.86
N GLU A 277 -16.48 -12.91 -5.12
CA GLU A 277 -16.85 -11.57 -5.58
C GLU A 277 -18.03 -11.02 -4.74
N ARG A 278 -17.97 -9.72 -4.42
CA ARG A 278 -18.94 -9.06 -3.52
C ARG A 278 -18.98 -9.66 -2.12
N THR A 279 -17.84 -10.10 -1.60
CA THR A 279 -17.68 -10.47 -0.19
C THR A 279 -16.43 -9.82 0.42
N LEU A 280 -16.29 -9.90 1.74
CA LEU A 280 -15.08 -9.43 2.45
C LEU A 280 -13.82 -10.26 2.14
N LEU A 281 -13.99 -11.41 1.48
CA LEU A 281 -12.89 -12.29 1.07
C LEU A 281 -12.39 -11.97 -0.35
N ALA A 282 -13.11 -11.14 -1.13
CA ALA A 282 -12.70 -10.73 -2.47
C ALA A 282 -11.68 -9.58 -2.46
N ARG A 283 -10.51 -9.83 -1.85
CA ARG A 283 -9.37 -8.91 -1.77
C ARG A 283 -8.12 -9.67 -1.32
N GLY A 284 -6.95 -9.03 -1.45
CA GLY A 284 -5.73 -9.52 -0.83
C GLY A 284 -5.88 -9.69 0.69
N THR A 285 -5.23 -10.72 1.23
CA THR A 285 -5.42 -11.17 2.62
C THR A 285 -4.81 -10.22 3.66
N SER A 286 -3.72 -9.54 3.33
CA SER A 286 -3.02 -8.58 4.18
C SER A 286 -2.17 -7.63 3.33
N LEU A 287 -1.72 -6.50 3.89
CA LEU A 287 -0.84 -5.60 3.14
C LEU A 287 0.52 -6.24 2.83
N GLY A 288 1.07 -7.04 3.74
CA GLY A 288 2.32 -7.76 3.54
C GLY A 288 2.24 -8.76 2.39
N LEU A 289 1.16 -9.53 2.30
CA LEU A 289 0.94 -10.40 1.15
C LEU A 289 0.67 -9.62 -0.13
N HIS A 290 -0.06 -8.50 -0.05
CA HIS A 290 -0.32 -7.64 -1.21
C HIS A 290 0.99 -7.05 -1.78
N GLU A 291 1.86 -6.56 -0.90
CA GLU A 291 3.19 -6.04 -1.21
C GLU A 291 4.15 -7.14 -1.68
N SER A 292 4.00 -8.37 -1.19
CA SER A 292 4.78 -9.51 -1.69
C SER A 292 4.56 -9.74 -3.19
N GLN A 293 3.33 -9.53 -3.68
CA GLN A 293 3.01 -9.71 -5.09
C GLN A 293 3.54 -8.56 -5.93
N SER A 294 3.41 -7.30 -5.49
CA SER A 294 3.99 -6.18 -6.21
C SER A 294 5.52 -6.28 -6.31
N ARG A 295 6.19 -6.60 -5.20
CA ARG A 295 7.66 -6.79 -5.18
C ARG A 295 8.13 -8.00 -5.96
N LEU A 296 7.34 -9.08 -6.02
CA LEU A 296 7.67 -10.22 -6.87
C LEU A 296 7.76 -9.80 -8.34
N TRP A 297 6.77 -9.08 -8.84
CA TRP A 297 6.71 -8.68 -10.25
C TRP A 297 7.66 -7.52 -10.59
N GLU A 298 7.77 -6.53 -9.69
CA GLU A 298 8.72 -5.42 -9.84
C GLU A 298 10.17 -5.93 -9.82
N ASN A 299 10.55 -6.65 -8.77
CA ASN A 299 11.95 -6.93 -8.47
C ASN A 299 12.37 -8.31 -8.93
N LEU A 300 11.77 -9.35 -8.36
CA LEU A 300 12.20 -10.74 -8.62
C LEU A 300 12.04 -11.11 -10.09
N VAL A 301 11.03 -10.56 -10.76
CA VAL A 301 10.83 -10.68 -12.21
C VAL A 301 11.45 -9.48 -12.94
N GLY A 302 10.92 -8.27 -12.74
CA GLY A 302 11.25 -7.09 -13.55
C GLY A 302 12.68 -6.59 -13.46
N ARG A 303 13.40 -6.85 -12.37
CA ARG A 303 14.83 -6.51 -12.23
C ARG A 303 15.77 -7.68 -12.51
N SER A 304 15.24 -8.85 -12.88
CA SER A 304 16.03 -10.05 -13.12
C SER A 304 16.73 -10.05 -14.49
N LEU A 305 17.89 -10.71 -14.57
CA LEU A 305 18.62 -10.86 -15.83
C LEU A 305 17.81 -11.64 -16.90
N PRO A 306 17.08 -12.74 -16.58
CA PRO A 306 16.24 -13.41 -17.57
C PRO A 306 15.16 -12.51 -18.17
N PHE A 307 14.54 -11.63 -17.37
CA PHE A 307 13.58 -10.64 -17.86
C PHE A 307 14.25 -9.70 -18.87
N TRP A 308 15.40 -9.13 -18.53
CA TRP A 308 16.10 -8.20 -19.42
C TRP A 308 16.69 -8.86 -20.66
N ARG A 309 17.14 -10.12 -20.60
CA ARG A 309 17.51 -10.87 -21.82
C ARG A 309 16.38 -10.95 -22.84
N PHE A 310 15.13 -10.97 -22.39
CA PHE A 310 13.96 -11.00 -23.27
C PHE A 310 13.54 -9.59 -23.73
N PHE A 311 13.42 -8.64 -22.80
CA PHE A 311 12.86 -7.31 -23.09
C PHE A 311 13.88 -6.26 -23.54
N TYR A 312 15.16 -6.43 -23.26
CA TYR A 312 16.16 -5.41 -23.58
C TYR A 312 16.32 -5.12 -25.09
N PRO A 313 16.30 -6.12 -25.99
CA PRO A 313 16.30 -5.83 -27.43
C PRO A 313 15.10 -4.96 -27.86
N LEU A 314 13.93 -5.22 -27.29
CA LEU A 314 12.74 -4.42 -27.53
C LEU A 314 12.87 -3.00 -26.94
N LEU A 315 13.45 -2.88 -25.75
CA LEU A 315 13.70 -1.60 -25.10
C LEU A 315 14.66 -0.73 -25.94
N GLN A 316 15.75 -1.31 -26.44
CA GLN A 316 16.69 -0.61 -27.33
C GLN A 316 16.02 -0.15 -28.63
N GLU A 317 15.12 -0.96 -29.21
CA GLU A 317 14.33 -0.56 -30.38
C GLU A 317 13.41 0.64 -30.09
N HIS A 318 12.82 0.69 -28.89
CA HIS A 318 11.97 1.83 -28.48
C HIS A 318 12.79 3.10 -28.23
N PHE A 319 14.01 2.95 -27.71
CA PHE A 319 14.86 4.06 -27.28
C PHE A 319 16.28 3.99 -27.89
N PRO A 320 16.43 4.02 -29.23
CA PRO A 320 17.73 3.83 -29.88
C PRO A 320 18.71 4.96 -29.58
N GLU A 321 18.22 6.19 -29.40
CA GLU A 321 19.06 7.34 -29.05
C GLU A 321 19.57 7.27 -27.60
N ALA A 322 18.78 6.68 -26.70
CA ALA A 322 19.15 6.56 -25.29
C ALA A 322 19.93 5.28 -24.99
N LEU A 323 19.71 4.18 -25.72
CA LEU A 323 20.25 2.86 -25.35
C LEU A 323 21.03 2.18 -26.47
N GLY A 324 21.21 2.81 -27.64
CA GLY A 324 21.89 2.21 -28.78
C GLY A 324 23.39 1.95 -28.56
N ASP A 325 24.00 2.64 -27.60
CA ASP A 325 25.40 2.49 -27.18
C ASP A 325 25.56 1.76 -25.83
N VAL A 326 24.47 1.33 -25.21
CA VAL A 326 24.45 0.62 -23.93
C VAL A 326 24.30 -0.86 -24.21
N ASP A 327 25.05 -1.72 -23.52
CA ASP A 327 24.85 -3.16 -23.60
C ASP A 327 23.95 -3.68 -22.46
N LEU A 328 23.55 -4.94 -22.56
CA LEU A 328 22.65 -5.55 -21.58
C LEU A 328 23.26 -5.58 -20.17
N ASP A 329 24.57 -5.78 -20.04
CA ASP A 329 25.22 -5.91 -18.74
C ASP A 329 25.29 -4.54 -18.05
N GLU A 330 25.59 -3.47 -18.79
CA GLU A 330 25.53 -2.08 -18.31
C GLU A 330 24.09 -1.70 -17.90
N TRP A 331 23.10 -2.04 -18.72
CA TRP A 331 21.69 -1.79 -18.40
C TRP A 331 21.25 -2.55 -17.13
N PHE A 332 21.59 -3.84 -17.06
CA PHE A 332 21.24 -4.68 -15.92
C PHE A 332 21.89 -4.19 -14.62
N ALA A 333 23.14 -3.73 -14.67
CA ALA A 333 23.80 -3.08 -13.55
C ALA A 333 23.09 -1.76 -13.17
N SER A 334 22.63 -0.99 -14.17
CA SER A 334 21.93 0.28 -13.92
C SER A 334 20.61 0.12 -13.17
N VAL A 335 19.80 -0.88 -13.52
CA VAL A 335 18.48 -1.08 -12.90
C VAL A 335 18.56 -1.75 -11.52
N ASN A 336 19.72 -2.30 -11.15
CA ASN A 336 20.01 -2.92 -9.86
C ASN A 336 21.03 -2.12 -9.04
N TRP A 337 21.26 -0.85 -9.39
CA TRP A 337 22.25 -0.03 -8.71
C TRP A 337 21.80 0.30 -7.28
N VAL A 338 22.69 0.01 -6.31
CA VAL A 338 22.46 0.26 -4.89
C VAL A 338 23.05 1.60 -4.51
N HIS A 339 22.24 2.50 -3.95
CA HIS A 339 22.71 3.83 -3.54
C HIS A 339 21.84 4.42 -2.42
N PRO A 340 22.42 4.76 -1.25
CA PRO A 340 21.71 5.45 -0.19
C PRO A 340 20.99 6.71 -0.66
N SER A 341 19.69 6.82 -0.40
CA SER A 341 18.91 8.00 -0.78
C SER A 341 18.00 8.44 0.36
N PHE A 342 17.40 9.62 0.25
CA PHE A 342 16.52 10.16 1.29
C PHE A 342 15.05 9.72 1.13
N ILE A 343 14.65 9.29 -0.07
CA ILE A 343 13.25 9.13 -0.44
C ILE A 343 12.91 7.63 -0.53
N ARG A 344 12.19 7.12 0.47
CA ARG A 344 11.81 5.70 0.56
C ARG A 344 11.16 5.15 -0.71
N VAL A 345 10.28 5.92 -1.35
CA VAL A 345 9.55 5.46 -2.55
C VAL A 345 10.41 5.42 -3.81
N GLU A 346 11.62 5.98 -3.76
CA GLU A 346 12.61 5.99 -4.84
C GLU A 346 13.85 5.14 -4.48
N ALA A 347 13.83 4.47 -3.32
CA ALA A 347 14.95 3.69 -2.81
C ALA A 347 15.11 2.37 -3.59
N ASP A 348 16.36 1.92 -3.74
CA ASP A 348 16.68 0.64 -4.36
C ASP A 348 16.33 -0.55 -3.45
N GLU A 349 16.42 -1.76 -3.99
CA GLU A 349 16.04 -3.00 -3.29
C GLU A 349 16.81 -3.24 -1.98
N ALA A 350 18.09 -2.85 -1.92
CA ALA A 350 18.93 -3.09 -0.77
C ALA A 350 18.72 -2.04 0.33
N THR A 351 18.34 -0.81 -0.03
CA THR A 351 18.16 0.30 0.91
C THR A 351 16.71 0.48 1.39
N TYR A 352 15.71 0.06 0.62
CA TYR A 352 14.29 0.28 0.90
C TYR A 352 13.87 -0.14 2.31
N ASN A 353 14.26 -1.35 2.74
CA ASN A 353 13.84 -1.91 4.02
C ASN A 353 14.37 -1.09 5.21
N LEU A 354 15.56 -0.48 5.10
CA LEU A 354 16.13 0.36 6.16
C LEU A 354 15.27 1.62 6.41
N HIS A 355 14.62 2.16 5.37
CA HIS A 355 13.65 3.23 5.53
C HIS A 355 12.37 2.77 6.25
N VAL A 356 11.94 1.52 6.05
CA VAL A 356 10.77 0.93 6.72
C VAL A 356 11.09 0.69 8.19
N ILE A 357 12.25 0.09 8.47
CA ILE A 357 12.73 -0.18 9.83
C ILE A 357 12.79 1.10 10.65
N LEU A 358 13.39 2.17 10.11
CA LEU A 358 13.45 3.48 10.76
C LEU A 358 12.07 4.00 11.16
N ARG A 359 11.06 3.88 10.28
CA ARG A 359 9.70 4.37 10.52
C ARG A 359 9.00 3.53 11.57
N PHE A 360 9.08 2.21 11.46
CA PHE A 360 8.53 1.30 12.45
C PHE A 360 9.08 1.59 13.85
N GLU A 361 10.40 1.70 14.00
CA GLU A 361 11.02 2.03 15.30
C GLU A 361 10.54 3.39 15.83
N LEU A 362 10.44 4.41 14.98
CA LEU A 362 9.95 5.73 15.39
C LEU A 362 8.46 5.71 15.76
N GLU A 363 7.62 4.98 15.03
CA GLU A 363 6.19 4.91 15.34
C GLU A 363 5.95 4.24 16.70
N GLN A 364 6.70 3.19 17.03
CA GLN A 364 6.64 2.56 18.35
C GLN A 364 7.02 3.53 19.47
N GLU A 365 8.13 4.25 19.31
CA GLU A 365 8.62 5.20 20.31
C GLU A 365 7.74 6.44 20.45
N LEU A 366 7.14 6.90 19.36
CA LEU A 366 6.12 7.95 19.39
C LEU A 366 4.88 7.46 20.13
N LEU A 367 4.49 6.20 19.97
CA LEU A 367 3.32 5.65 20.65
C LEU A 367 3.57 5.52 22.16
N SER A 368 4.71 4.97 22.57
CA SER A 368 5.14 4.80 23.97
C SER A 368 5.48 6.13 24.67
N GLY A 369 5.86 7.15 23.89
CA GLY A 369 6.31 8.45 24.40
C GLY A 369 7.81 8.51 24.70
N ASP A 370 8.60 7.52 24.24
CA ASP A 370 10.06 7.53 24.34
C ASP A 370 10.71 8.59 23.45
N VAL A 371 10.02 8.99 22.36
CA VAL A 371 10.42 10.12 21.48
C VAL A 371 9.32 11.17 21.48
N GLY A 372 9.69 12.42 21.78
CA GLY A 372 8.81 13.58 21.65
C GLY A 372 8.69 14.09 20.21
N LEU A 373 7.59 14.76 19.89
CA LEU A 373 7.42 15.39 18.57
C LEU A 373 8.38 16.55 18.32
N ASP A 374 8.89 17.20 19.37
CA ASP A 374 9.86 18.29 19.21
C ASP A 374 11.24 17.80 18.75
N GLU A 375 11.66 16.60 19.14
CA GLU A 375 12.94 16.00 18.77
C GLU A 375 12.84 15.05 17.56
N LEU A 376 11.62 14.71 17.11
CA LEU A 376 11.38 13.79 15.99
C LEU A 376 12.24 14.09 14.74
N PRO A 377 12.39 15.35 14.28
CA PRO A 377 13.26 15.65 13.13
C PRO A 377 14.73 15.29 13.35
N GLU A 378 15.24 15.46 14.57
CA GLU A 378 16.63 15.15 14.92
C GLU A 378 16.85 13.63 14.97
N VAL A 379 15.97 12.91 15.66
CA VAL A 379 16.02 11.43 15.75
C VAL A 379 15.88 10.80 14.36
N TRP A 380 15.01 11.35 13.50
CA TRP A 380 14.89 10.93 12.11
C TRP A 380 16.22 11.04 11.37
N ASN A 381 16.87 12.21 11.44
CA ASN A 381 18.12 12.47 10.73
C ASN A 381 19.26 11.58 11.25
N ASP A 382 19.35 11.39 12.56
CA ASP A 382 20.34 10.49 13.18
C ASP A 382 20.16 9.03 12.71
N ARG A 383 18.92 8.52 12.65
CA ARG A 383 18.66 7.15 12.15
C ARG A 383 18.90 7.02 10.65
N MET A 384 18.54 8.03 9.86
CA MET A 384 18.86 8.05 8.42
C MET A 384 20.38 7.90 8.24
N GLN A 385 21.18 8.72 8.94
CA GLN A 385 22.63 8.66 8.89
C GLN A 385 23.21 7.33 9.39
N ARG A 386 22.62 6.75 10.45
CA ARG A 386 23.09 5.48 11.04
C ARG A 386 22.84 4.29 10.13
N TYR A 387 21.67 4.24 9.48
CA TYR A 387 21.24 3.08 8.71
C TYR A 387 21.67 3.16 7.25
N LEU A 388 21.61 4.35 6.65
CA LEU A 388 21.84 4.53 5.22
C LEU A 388 23.20 5.19 4.92
N GLY A 389 23.89 5.73 5.93
CA GLY A 389 25.07 6.57 5.72
C GLY A 389 24.70 7.99 5.35
#